data_AF-A0AAD5ZH75-F1
#
_entry.id   AF-A0AAD5ZH75-F1
#
_cell.length_a   1.000
_cell.length_b   1.000
_cell.length_c   1.000
_cell.angle_alpha   90.00
_cell.angle_beta   90.00
_cell.angle_gamma   90.00
#
_symmetry.space_group_name_H-M   'P 1'
#
loop_
_entity.id
_entity.type
_entity.pdbx_description
1 polymer ?
#
loop_
_entity_poly.entity_id
_entity_poly.type
_entity_poly.pdbx_seq_one_letter_code
_entity_poly.pdbx_strand_id
1 'polypeptide(L)'
;MGVFRGIRILWSADLWTSVIRTDHFVFFLRLSKIYTHLFFHASTSCTLLSPKEHLFCQRSLHASTRHLHRSLLSLLPPHYQFLSRQSTSSDHDDMLHSPHLDTFVFCKANTHVGPLQLDDLSDDIVDLVVHDLYVLRYKSVSALVRSGLIDLI
;
A
#
# COMPACT_ATOMS: atom_id res chain seq x y z
N MET A 1 -21.67 -19.38 -57.01
CA MET A 1 -22.18 -18.12 -56.43
C MET A 1 -22.61 -18.43 -55.00
N GLY A 2 -22.07 -17.89 -53.91
CA GLY A 2 -20.99 -16.94 -53.69
C GLY A 2 -20.44 -17.15 -52.27
N VAL A 3 -19.14 -16.95 -52.12
CA VAL A 3 -18.35 -17.12 -50.89
C VAL A 3 -18.55 -15.88 -50.00
N PHE A 4 -19.02 -16.05 -48.77
CA PHE A 4 -18.93 -15.00 -47.75
C PHE A 4 -17.70 -15.24 -46.88
N ARG A 5 -16.63 -14.49 -47.17
CA ARG A 5 -15.46 -14.34 -46.31
C ARG A 5 -15.83 -13.44 -45.14
N GLY A 6 -15.96 -14.03 -43.95
CA GLY A 6 -16.07 -13.31 -42.69
C GLY A 6 -14.78 -12.55 -42.39
N ILE A 7 -14.94 -11.27 -42.08
CA ILE A 7 -13.91 -10.26 -41.86
C ILE A 7 -13.01 -10.65 -40.67
N ARG A 8 -11.70 -10.75 -40.92
CA ARG A 8 -10.67 -10.74 -39.88
C ARG A 8 -10.58 -9.31 -39.33
N ILE A 9 -11.08 -9.10 -38.11
CA ILE A 9 -10.81 -7.86 -37.36
C ILE A 9 -9.49 -8.08 -36.62
N LEU A 10 -8.44 -7.38 -37.05
CA LEU A 10 -7.17 -7.27 -36.34
C LEU A 10 -7.38 -6.52 -35.01
N TRP A 11 -7.39 -7.25 -33.90
CA TRP A 11 -7.18 -6.67 -32.57
C TRP A 11 -5.69 -6.43 -32.38
N SER A 12 -5.22 -5.21 -32.59
CA SER A 12 -3.83 -4.83 -32.27
C SER A 12 -3.71 -3.35 -31.91
N ALA A 13 -4.62 -2.83 -31.07
CA ALA A 13 -4.51 -1.50 -30.48
C ALA A 13 -4.96 -1.39 -29.00
N ASP A 14 -5.77 -2.32 -28.47
CA ASP A 14 -6.37 -2.16 -27.13
C ASP A 14 -5.52 -2.59 -25.92
N LEU A 15 -4.41 -3.27 -26.16
CA LEU A 15 -3.49 -3.66 -25.09
C LEU A 15 -2.67 -2.47 -24.57
N TRP A 16 -2.28 -1.53 -25.44
CA TRP A 16 -1.43 -0.40 -25.05
C TRP A 16 -2.18 0.66 -24.23
N THR A 17 -3.42 0.96 -24.58
CA THR A 17 -4.26 1.91 -23.82
C THR A 17 -4.67 1.36 -22.46
N SER A 18 -4.90 0.04 -22.36
CA SER A 18 -5.21 -0.63 -21.10
C SER A 18 -4.01 -0.63 -20.14
N VAL A 19 -2.80 -0.93 -20.62
CA VAL A 19 -1.57 -0.95 -19.82
C VAL A 19 -1.19 0.44 -19.31
N ILE A 20 -1.27 1.48 -20.15
CA ILE A 20 -0.96 2.86 -19.72
C ILE A 20 -1.94 3.32 -18.64
N ARG A 21 -3.22 2.93 -18.74
CA ARG A 21 -4.24 3.29 -17.75
C ARG A 21 -4.01 2.59 -16.41
N THR A 22 -3.58 1.33 -16.41
CA THR A 22 -3.28 0.59 -15.18
C THR A 22 -2.01 1.11 -14.51
N ASP A 23 -0.97 1.42 -15.27
CA ASP A 23 0.30 1.92 -14.71
C ASP A 23 0.13 3.28 -14.05
N HIS A 24 -0.61 4.17 -14.71
CA HIS A 24 -0.96 5.47 -14.16
C HIS A 24 -1.79 5.30 -12.88
N PHE A 25 -2.84 4.48 -12.91
CA PHE A 25 -3.69 4.24 -11.75
C PHE A 25 -2.90 3.68 -10.54
N VAL A 26 -2.05 2.68 -10.76
CA VAL A 26 -1.20 2.10 -9.71
C VAL A 26 -0.25 3.17 -9.15
N PHE A 27 0.31 4.02 -10.00
CA PHE A 27 1.15 5.13 -9.56
C PHE A 27 0.39 6.14 -8.68
N PHE A 28 -0.82 6.56 -9.07
CA PHE A 28 -1.64 7.45 -8.24
C PHE A 28 -2.03 6.83 -6.90
N LEU A 29 -2.40 5.55 -6.90
CA LEU A 29 -2.70 4.82 -5.66
C LEU A 29 -1.50 4.77 -4.72
N ARG A 30 -0.30 4.49 -5.25
CA ARG A 30 0.94 4.51 -4.46
C ARG A 30 1.21 5.88 -3.87
N LEU A 31 1.12 6.94 -4.67
CA LEU A 31 1.31 8.31 -4.18
C LEU A 31 0.29 8.69 -3.10
N SER A 32 -0.98 8.30 -3.27
CA SER A 32 -2.02 8.53 -2.27
C SER A 32 -1.69 7.83 -0.96
N LYS A 33 -1.27 6.56 -1.00
CA LYS A 33 -0.86 5.81 0.21
C LYS A 33 0.34 6.44 0.90
N ILE A 34 1.35 6.85 0.11
CA ILE A 34 2.54 7.55 0.63
C ILE A 34 2.14 8.86 1.30
N TYR A 35 1.22 9.62 0.71
CA TYR A 35 0.74 10.88 1.27
C TYR A 35 0.00 10.66 2.60
N THR A 36 -0.86 9.65 2.68
CA THR A 36 -1.58 9.33 3.93
C THR A 36 -0.64 8.93 5.07
N HIS A 37 0.44 8.19 4.77
CA HIS A 37 1.40 7.72 5.78
C HIS A 37 2.71 8.52 5.77
N LEU A 38 2.66 9.77 5.35
CA LEU A 38 3.84 10.58 5.08
C LEU A 38 4.73 10.80 6.31
N PHE A 39 4.13 11.07 7.47
CA PHE A 39 4.89 11.27 8.71
C PHE A 39 5.48 9.95 9.25
N PHE A 40 4.78 8.82 9.05
CA PHE A 40 5.28 7.48 9.38
C PHE A 40 6.47 7.07 8.49
N HIS A 41 6.44 7.46 7.21
CA HIS A 41 7.56 7.24 6.30
C HIS A 41 8.78 8.12 6.63
N ALA A 42 8.59 9.30 7.22
CA ALA A 42 9.69 10.16 7.63
C ALA A 42 10.46 9.60 8.84
N SER A 43 9.77 8.88 9.75
CA SER A 43 10.39 8.24 10.91
C SER A 43 11.07 6.91 10.60
N THR A 44 10.80 6.30 9.44
CA THR A 44 11.25 4.95 9.08
C THR A 44 12.19 4.96 7.87
N SER A 45 13.31 4.22 7.92
CA SER A 45 14.25 4.09 6.80
C SER A 45 13.60 3.47 5.56
N CYS A 46 13.21 4.33 4.61
CA CYS A 46 12.41 3.98 3.44
C CYS A 46 13.24 3.35 2.30
N THR A 47 13.75 2.13 2.48
CA THR A 47 14.44 1.38 1.43
C THR A 47 13.52 0.87 0.31
N LEU A 48 12.19 0.92 0.52
CA LEU A 48 11.16 0.41 -0.40
C LEU A 48 10.67 1.43 -1.43
N LEU A 49 11.03 2.71 -1.31
CA LEU A 49 10.53 3.78 -2.17
C LEU A 49 11.44 3.98 -3.39
N SER A 50 10.81 4.23 -4.54
CA SER A 50 11.53 4.70 -5.73
C SER A 50 12.15 6.09 -5.47
N PRO A 51 13.28 6.45 -6.10
CA PRO A 51 13.90 7.77 -5.91
C PRO A 51 12.95 8.95 -6.21
N LYS A 52 12.03 8.78 -7.17
CA LYS A 52 11.00 9.79 -7.48
C LYS A 52 9.97 9.91 -6.35
N GLU A 53 9.57 8.79 -5.76
CA GLU A 53 8.63 8.73 -4.64
C GLU A 53 9.24 9.31 -3.37
N HIS A 54 10.53 9.05 -3.13
CA HIS A 54 11.26 9.64 -2.02
C HIS A 54 11.30 11.17 -2.11
N LEU A 55 11.61 11.69 -3.31
CA LEU A 55 11.62 13.14 -3.56
C LEU A 55 10.23 13.76 -3.42
N PHE A 56 9.17 13.06 -3.85
CA PHE A 56 7.79 13.48 -3.61
C PHE A 56 7.45 13.52 -2.12
N CYS A 57 7.81 12.47 -1.37
CA CYS A 57 7.57 12.37 0.07
C CYS A 57 8.27 13.51 0.82
N GLN A 58 9.57 13.75 0.54
CA GLN A 58 10.35 14.81 1.17
C GLN A 58 9.77 16.21 0.91
N ARG A 59 9.38 16.51 -0.34
CA ARG A 59 8.78 17.80 -0.70
C ARG A 59 7.43 18.00 -0.02
N SER A 60 6.60 16.97 -0.03
CA SER A 60 5.25 17.01 0.56
C SER A 60 5.32 17.12 2.08
N LEU A 61 6.28 16.45 2.73
CA LEU A 61 6.56 16.58 4.15
C LEU A 61 6.97 18.00 4.50
N HIS A 62 7.96 18.53 3.80
CA HIS A 62 8.44 19.88 4.05
C HIS A 62 7.32 20.92 3.86
N ALA A 63 6.51 20.80 2.80
CA ALA A 63 5.39 21.70 2.55
C ALA A 63 4.31 21.60 3.64
N SER A 64 3.93 20.38 4.03
CA SER A 64 2.89 20.14 5.04
C SER A 64 3.33 20.61 6.42
N THR A 65 4.54 20.24 6.85
CA THR A 65 5.12 20.68 8.13
C THR A 65 5.22 22.19 8.21
N ARG A 66 5.72 22.86 7.15
CA ARG A 66 5.80 24.33 7.11
C ARG A 66 4.43 24.98 7.19
N HIS A 67 3.43 24.43 6.50
CA HIS A 67 2.08 24.97 6.49
C HIS A 67 1.39 24.81 7.86
N LEU A 68 1.47 23.61 8.45
CA LEU A 68 0.91 23.33 9.78
C LEU A 68 1.62 24.16 10.87
N HIS A 69 2.93 24.29 10.77
CA HIS A 69 3.69 25.09 11.71
C HIS A 69 3.29 26.56 11.67
N ARG A 70 3.17 27.12 10.46
CA ARG A 70 2.78 28.53 10.30
C ARG A 70 1.34 28.80 10.77
N SER A 71 0.44 27.87 10.53
CA SER A 71 -1.01 28.10 10.72
C SER A 71 -1.49 27.74 12.11
N LEU A 72 -0.94 26.70 12.73
CA LEU A 72 -1.41 26.14 14.00
C LEU A 72 -0.31 26.03 15.05
N LEU A 73 0.83 25.41 14.74
CA LEU A 73 1.81 25.08 15.79
C LEU A 73 2.49 26.32 16.39
N SER A 74 2.68 27.38 15.58
CA SER A 74 3.22 28.66 16.05
C SER A 74 2.36 29.33 17.12
N LEU A 75 1.08 28.99 17.18
CA LEU A 75 0.11 29.51 18.14
C LEU A 75 0.02 28.64 19.40
N LEU A 76 0.56 27.42 19.37
CA LEU A 76 0.53 26.48 20.49
C LEU A 76 1.68 26.75 21.46
N PRO A 77 1.51 26.42 22.76
CA PRO A 77 2.60 26.45 23.72
C PRO A 77 3.77 25.57 23.28
N PRO A 78 5.02 25.90 23.66
CA PRO A 78 6.23 25.25 23.15
C PRO A 78 6.26 23.72 23.34
N HIS A 79 5.54 23.21 24.34
CA HIS A 79 5.44 21.77 24.61
C HIS A 79 4.58 20.98 23.61
N TYR A 80 3.79 21.66 22.77
CA TYR A 80 2.82 21.06 21.84
C TYR A 80 3.11 21.39 20.37
N GLN A 81 4.29 21.95 20.06
CA GLN A 81 4.62 22.39 18.69
C GLN A 81 5.12 21.25 17.78
N PHE A 82 5.04 20.01 18.25
CA PHE A 82 5.52 18.83 17.54
C PHE A 82 4.36 18.16 16.78
N LEU A 83 4.65 17.63 15.59
CA LEU A 83 3.67 16.89 14.78
C LEU A 83 3.69 15.38 15.07
N SER A 84 4.82 14.85 15.52
CA SER A 84 4.98 13.42 15.78
C SER A 84 4.54 13.02 17.19
N ARG A 85 4.52 13.98 18.11
CA ARG A 85 4.27 13.76 19.54
C ARG A 85 3.16 14.65 20.05
N GLN A 86 2.35 14.10 20.93
CA GLN A 86 1.31 14.87 21.60
C GLN A 86 1.91 15.94 22.51
N SER A 87 3.05 15.67 23.17
CA SER A 87 3.71 16.62 24.06
C SER A 87 5.20 16.34 24.22
N THR A 88 5.96 17.28 24.78
CA THR A 88 7.36 17.03 25.17
C THR A 88 7.53 15.94 26.22
N SER A 89 6.47 15.61 26.95
CA SER A 89 6.46 14.52 27.95
C SER A 89 6.11 13.15 27.36
N SER A 90 5.70 13.04 26.09
CA SER A 90 5.50 11.73 25.47
C SER A 90 6.84 11.12 25.07
N ASP A 91 7.04 9.87 25.49
CA ASP A 91 8.28 9.13 25.30
C ASP A 91 8.42 8.59 23.86
N HIS A 92 7.29 8.54 23.14
CA HIS A 92 7.17 7.96 21.80
C HIS A 92 6.39 8.89 20.86
N ASP A 93 6.59 8.70 19.55
CA ASP A 93 5.85 9.39 18.50
C ASP A 93 4.41 8.86 18.39
N ASP A 94 3.60 9.19 19.39
CA ASP A 94 2.24 8.73 19.64
C ASP A 94 1.18 9.30 18.69
N MET A 95 1.51 10.37 17.97
CA MET A 95 0.62 11.00 16.99
C MET A 95 0.81 10.45 15.56
N LEU A 96 1.71 9.49 15.36
CA LEU A 96 1.97 8.87 14.06
C LEU A 96 1.14 7.60 13.88
N HIS A 97 0.20 7.60 12.94
CA HIS A 97 -0.59 6.42 12.60
C HIS A 97 0.20 5.44 11.71
N SER A 98 0.52 4.27 12.25
CA SER A 98 1.06 3.14 11.48
C SER A 98 -0.02 2.48 10.60
N PRO A 99 0.34 1.92 9.44
CA PRO A 99 -0.62 1.17 8.62
C PRO A 99 -1.18 -0.06 9.36
N HIS A 100 -2.51 -0.24 9.29
CA HIS A 100 -3.20 -1.36 9.94
C HIS A 100 -3.02 -2.66 9.15
N LEU A 101 -2.10 -3.52 9.60
CA LEU A 101 -1.81 -4.81 8.96
C LEU A 101 -2.86 -5.90 9.28
N ASP A 102 -3.70 -5.68 10.28
CA ASP A 102 -4.74 -6.63 10.72
C ASP A 102 -6.04 -6.55 9.88
N THR A 103 -5.95 -5.95 8.70
CA THR A 103 -7.09 -5.80 7.78
C THR A 103 -7.32 -7.11 7.04
N PHE A 104 -8.56 -7.58 6.99
CA PHE A 104 -8.95 -8.74 6.18
C PHE A 104 -8.92 -8.37 4.68
N VAL A 105 -8.28 -9.22 3.89
CA VAL A 105 -8.13 -9.05 2.44
C VAL A 105 -8.62 -10.29 1.71
N PHE A 106 -9.22 -10.08 0.54
CA PHE A 106 -9.51 -11.16 -0.40
C PHE A 106 -8.23 -11.53 -1.13
N CYS A 107 -7.91 -12.81 -1.13
CA CYS A 107 -6.72 -13.29 -1.79
C CYS A 107 -6.94 -14.62 -2.49
N LYS A 108 -6.15 -14.87 -3.52
CA LYS A 108 -6.20 -16.10 -4.33
C LYS A 108 -4.83 -16.73 -4.38
N ALA A 109 -4.76 -18.02 -4.09
CA ALA A 109 -3.52 -18.76 -4.18
C ALA A 109 -3.18 -19.08 -5.65
N ASN A 110 -1.99 -18.66 -6.10
CA ASN A 110 -1.49 -18.97 -7.43
C ASN A 110 -0.81 -20.34 -7.47
N THR A 111 -0.21 -20.74 -6.36
CA THR A 111 0.52 -22.00 -6.17
C THR A 111 0.06 -22.69 -4.89
N HIS A 112 0.39 -23.97 -4.75
CA HIS A 112 0.09 -24.71 -3.53
C HIS A 112 1.01 -24.22 -2.42
N VAL A 113 0.51 -23.28 -1.62
CA VAL A 113 1.16 -22.83 -0.41
C VAL A 113 0.65 -23.77 0.67
N GLY A 114 1.54 -24.60 1.23
CA GLY A 114 1.17 -25.61 2.23
C GLY A 114 0.60 -24.99 3.52
N PRO A 115 0.72 -25.68 4.66
CA PRO A 115 0.05 -25.25 5.89
C PRO A 115 0.50 -23.85 6.31
N LEU A 116 -0.42 -22.89 6.27
CA LEU A 116 -0.20 -21.52 6.70
C LEU A 116 -0.80 -21.33 8.10
N GLN A 117 0.03 -20.91 9.05
CA GLN A 117 -0.43 -20.44 10.36
C GLN A 117 -1.01 -19.02 10.23
N LEU A 118 -2.27 -18.85 10.63
CA LEU A 118 -2.98 -17.60 10.43
C LEU A 118 -2.74 -16.56 11.54
N ASP A 119 -2.38 -16.99 12.74
CA ASP A 119 -2.17 -16.08 13.88
C ASP A 119 -1.10 -16.63 14.82
N ASP A 120 -0.35 -15.74 15.47
CA ASP A 120 0.69 -16.11 16.44
C ASP A 120 0.10 -16.72 17.73
N LEU A 121 -1.23 -16.64 17.91
CA LEU A 121 -1.97 -17.01 19.13
C LEU A 121 -2.90 -18.22 18.94
N SER A 122 -3.17 -18.64 17.70
CA SER A 122 -4.10 -19.73 17.39
C SER A 122 -3.40 -20.83 16.61
N ASP A 123 -3.68 -22.10 16.94
CA ASP A 123 -3.24 -23.27 16.18
C ASP A 123 -4.02 -23.46 14.85
N ASP A 124 -4.69 -22.41 14.36
CA ASP A 124 -5.45 -22.44 13.12
C ASP A 124 -4.50 -22.46 11.92
N ILE A 125 -4.32 -23.66 11.39
CA ILE A 125 -3.56 -23.93 10.17
C ILE A 125 -4.55 -24.05 9.02
N VAL A 126 -4.33 -23.25 7.97
CA VAL A 126 -5.12 -23.33 6.73
C VAL A 126 -4.21 -23.74 5.58
N ASP A 127 -4.61 -24.81 4.89
CA ASP A 127 -4.00 -25.22 3.64
C ASP A 127 -4.60 -24.41 2.49
N LEU A 128 -3.74 -23.71 1.76
CA LEU A 128 -4.15 -22.86 0.64
C LEU A 128 -4.13 -23.65 -0.67
N VAL A 129 -5.32 -23.92 -1.19
CA VAL A 129 -5.55 -24.64 -2.43
C VAL A 129 -5.42 -23.69 -3.61
N VAL A 130 -4.72 -24.16 -4.64
CA VAL A 130 -4.50 -23.43 -5.89
C VAL A 130 -5.84 -23.00 -6.49
N HIS A 131 -5.95 -21.71 -6.80
CA HIS A 131 -7.11 -21.05 -7.42
C HIS A 131 -8.33 -20.83 -6.52
N ASP A 132 -8.28 -21.25 -5.26
CA ASP A 132 -9.33 -20.93 -4.28
C ASP A 132 -9.14 -19.53 -3.70
N LEU A 133 -10.26 -18.98 -3.23
CA LEU A 133 -10.39 -17.60 -2.78
C LEU A 133 -10.59 -17.60 -1.26
N TYR A 134 -9.74 -16.85 -0.57
CA TYR A 134 -9.68 -16.81 0.88
C TYR A 134 -9.86 -15.38 1.40
N VAL A 135 -10.34 -15.27 2.64
CA VAL A 135 -10.44 -14.00 3.38
C VAL A 135 -9.55 -14.11 4.60
N LEU A 136 -8.35 -13.54 4.52
CA LEU A 136 -7.32 -13.67 5.56
C LEU A 136 -6.80 -12.30 5.97
N ARG A 137 -6.22 -12.20 7.17
CA ARG A 137 -5.55 -10.99 7.63
C ARG A 137 -4.30 -10.72 6.80
N TYR A 138 -4.12 -9.48 6.35
CA TYR A 138 -2.96 -9.11 5.53
C TYR A 138 -1.63 -9.39 6.23
N LYS A 139 -1.55 -9.21 7.56
CA LYS A 139 -0.36 -9.53 8.38
C LYS A 139 0.20 -10.92 8.07
N SER A 140 -0.66 -11.94 8.07
CA SER A 140 -0.28 -13.36 7.94
C SER A 140 0.10 -13.73 6.51
N VAL A 141 -0.52 -13.09 5.51
CA VAL A 141 -0.24 -13.37 4.09
C VAL A 141 0.79 -12.43 3.45
N SER A 142 1.22 -11.37 4.15
CA SER A 142 2.07 -10.30 3.59
C SER A 142 3.37 -10.79 2.95
N ALA A 143 4.01 -11.81 3.53
CA ALA A 143 5.22 -12.43 2.99
C ALA A 143 4.95 -13.20 1.69
N LEU A 144 3.79 -13.89 1.61
CA LEU A 144 3.35 -14.67 0.46
C LEU A 144 2.91 -13.77 -0.71
N VAL A 145 2.30 -12.63 -0.40
CA VAL A 145 2.00 -11.59 -1.39
C VAL A 145 3.31 -11.02 -1.96
N ARG A 146 4.31 -10.76 -1.11
CA ARG A 146 5.61 -10.23 -1.56
C ARG A 146 6.36 -11.22 -2.47
N SER A 147 6.22 -12.52 -2.25
CA SER A 147 6.82 -13.55 -3.09
C SER A 147 6.00 -13.91 -4.34
N GLY A 148 4.79 -13.37 -4.49
CA GLY A 148 3.90 -13.63 -5.63
C GLY A 148 3.21 -15.00 -5.61
N LEU A 149 3.21 -15.69 -4.46
CA LEU A 149 2.52 -16.98 -4.29
C LEU A 149 1.00 -16.78 -4.14
N ILE A 150 0.60 -15.60 -3.66
CA ILE A 150 -0.79 -15.19 -3.47
C ILE A 150 -1.00 -13.83 -4.10
N ASP A 151 -2.11 -13.67 -4.82
CA ASP A 151 -2.56 -12.38 -5.33
C ASP A 151 -3.69 -11.81 -4.48
N LEU A 152 -3.69 -10.48 -4.33
CA LEU A 152 -4.81 -9.73 -3.74
C LEU A 152 -5.82 -9.40 -4.85
N ILE A 153 -7.11 -9.54 -4.55
CA ILE A 153 -8.22 -9.25 -5.46
C ILE A 153 -8.87 -7.91 -5.09
#